data_AF-I6AU73-F1
#
_entry.id   AF-I6AU73-F1
#
_cell.length_a   1.000
_cell.length_b   1.000
_cell.length_c   1.000
_cell.angle_alpha   90.00
_cell.angle_beta   90.00
_cell.angle_gamma   90.00
#
_symmetry.space_group_name_H-M   'P 1'
#
loop_
_entity.id
_entity.type
_entity.pdbx_description
1 polymer ?
#
loop_
_entity_poly.entity_id
_entity_poly.type
_entity_poly.pdbx_seq_one_letter_code
_entity_poly.pdbx_strand_id
1 'polypeptide(L)'
;MSCPRLAFTVIFFVCAIVALSPSPLFADTVGYSGKETLTLDQGALAVRHTYDWGKWDALNTLDKEPDHAAAMFTEANKCARITVTDTASQTLLLDTPCPAFTRLWLSPDNRFLVGLSHIMISNPVQLAVWEIAASPAASPENRSRLIWRECIQPYAHALPAEALASLREKFPETWRIIAPGIRPWGDLVVLPVKRYYNFPKAEWDQVWAFLRPWHNRHPYSPNFSSTVTNFVYWYSQDDPAPRIETLSPDLIELSLLDSGNVRFRIHIPLTASGATNPPGPTAETPFPRQRLRQEDLPEVQLPTGHGFFVSRVRTLALNSPRLLRHFARLPATGASASDVRTQLADTLRTTQASPDSSDAAAARDRNDITDIFELTPLEADGARTLAINAFSVLPGLKFEQLKKLRCQMIGLRWQDRRLALLNFIPAPGPGDPPGWQTQLQTEDPPLQMLYDPARHAIIHLRMPDIEN
;
A
#
# COMPACT_ATOMS: atom_id res chain seq x y z
N MET A 1 -44.08 -5.59 40.78
CA MET A 1 -43.72 -4.19 41.08
C MET A 1 -42.58 -3.78 40.16
N SER A 2 -42.91 -3.26 38.99
CA SER A 2 -41.96 -2.63 38.07
C SER A 2 -41.60 -1.26 38.62
N CYS A 3 -40.31 -0.95 38.76
CA CYS A 3 -39.84 0.29 39.37
C CYS A 3 -39.48 1.31 38.26
N PRO A 4 -40.41 2.18 37.82
CA PRO A 4 -40.21 3.09 36.68
C PRO A 4 -39.10 4.11 36.90
N ARG A 5 -38.70 4.35 38.15
CA ARG A 5 -37.61 5.29 38.49
C ARG A 5 -36.24 4.78 38.04
N LEU A 6 -35.99 3.48 38.11
CA LEU A 6 -34.69 2.92 37.69
C LEU A 6 -34.50 3.04 36.18
N ALA A 7 -35.55 2.78 35.40
CA ALA A 7 -35.52 2.91 33.95
C ALA A 7 -35.23 4.35 33.51
N PHE A 8 -35.84 5.33 34.17
CA PHE A 8 -35.61 6.74 33.86
C PHE A 8 -34.17 7.19 34.17
N THR A 9 -33.61 6.76 35.30
CA THR A 9 -32.22 7.08 35.66
C THR A 9 -31.22 6.46 34.69
N VAL A 10 -31.44 5.21 34.27
CA VAL A 10 -30.58 4.53 33.29
C VAL A 10 -30.65 5.22 31.93
N ILE A 11 -31.85 5.57 31.45
CA ILE A 11 -32.01 6.29 30.17
C ILE A 11 -31.32 7.65 30.22
N PHE A 12 -31.51 8.42 31.30
CA PHE A 12 -30.87 9.73 31.42
C PHE A 12 -29.35 9.63 31.49
N PHE A 13 -28.81 8.63 32.20
CA PHE A 13 -27.37 8.39 32.29
C PHE A 13 -26.77 7.96 30.94
N VAL A 14 -27.45 7.09 30.19
CA VAL A 14 -27.04 6.69 28.83
C VAL A 14 -27.10 7.88 27.87
N CYS A 15 -28.17 8.68 27.91
CA CYS A 15 -28.27 9.90 27.09
C CYS A 15 -27.21 10.94 27.46
N ALA A 16 -26.88 11.10 28.75
CA ALA A 16 -25.80 11.98 29.19
C ALA A 16 -24.44 11.47 28.73
N ILE A 17 -24.16 10.17 28.80
CA ILE A 17 -22.92 9.59 28.27
C ILE A 17 -22.85 9.81 26.75
N VAL A 18 -23.92 9.56 26.00
CA VAL A 18 -23.93 9.76 24.53
C VAL A 18 -23.80 11.25 24.17
N ALA A 19 -24.41 12.16 24.92
CA ALA A 19 -24.33 13.60 24.69
C ALA A 19 -22.98 14.21 25.11
N LEU A 20 -22.30 13.61 26.11
CA LEU A 20 -20.97 14.00 26.56
C LEU A 20 -19.86 13.20 25.88
N SER A 21 -20.20 12.19 25.08
CA SER A 21 -19.24 11.48 24.24
C SER A 21 -18.78 12.49 23.19
N PRO A 22 -17.48 12.85 23.14
CA PRO A 22 -16.98 13.67 22.05
C PRO A 22 -17.35 12.94 20.77
N SER A 23 -18.01 13.64 19.84
CA SER A 23 -18.34 13.03 18.56
C SER A 23 -17.03 12.49 17.96
N PRO A 24 -17.03 11.33 17.30
CA PRO A 24 -15.80 10.74 16.76
C PRO A 24 -15.05 11.70 15.80
N LEU A 25 -15.74 12.70 15.22
CA LEU A 25 -15.13 13.79 14.45
C LEU A 25 -14.33 14.79 15.32
N PHE A 26 -14.71 14.99 16.58
CA PHE A 26 -13.94 15.79 17.54
C PHE A 26 -12.72 15.05 18.11
N ALA A 27 -12.76 13.72 18.20
CA ALA A 27 -11.64 12.95 18.76
C ALA A 27 -10.37 13.07 17.91
N ASP A 28 -10.50 13.03 16.57
CA ASP A 28 -9.36 13.22 15.68
C ASP A 28 -8.83 14.66 15.73
N THR A 29 -9.72 15.67 15.75
CA THR A 29 -9.30 17.09 15.78
C THR A 29 -8.63 17.51 17.09
N VAL A 30 -8.93 16.86 18.22
CA VAL A 30 -8.22 17.09 19.49
C VAL A 30 -6.74 16.64 19.41
N GLY A 31 -6.44 15.61 18.61
CA GLY A 31 -5.06 15.23 18.29
C GLY A 31 -4.32 16.30 17.47
N TYR A 32 -5.07 17.18 16.80
CA TYR A 32 -4.55 18.25 15.93
C TYR A 32 -4.90 19.63 16.49
N SER A 33 -4.87 19.87 17.80
CA SER A 33 -5.11 21.23 18.35
C SER A 33 -3.85 21.90 18.90
N GLY A 34 -2.69 21.30 18.64
CA GLY A 34 -1.40 21.72 19.20
C GLY A 34 -0.60 22.57 18.23
N LYS A 35 0.20 23.47 18.82
CA LYS A 35 1.41 23.97 18.18
C LYS A 35 2.52 22.97 18.42
N GLU A 36 3.16 22.53 17.35
CA GLU A 36 4.32 21.66 17.41
C GLU A 36 5.53 22.37 16.81
N THR A 37 6.71 21.91 17.24
CA THR A 37 7.98 22.41 16.73
C THR A 37 8.93 21.23 16.60
N LEU A 38 9.41 20.99 15.39
CA LEU A 38 10.49 20.07 15.11
C LEU A 38 11.78 20.85 14.98
N THR A 39 12.83 20.39 15.64
CA THR A 39 14.17 20.96 15.55
C THR A 39 15.15 19.88 15.11
N LEU A 40 16.11 20.27 14.27
CA LEU A 40 17.20 19.42 13.83
C LEU A 40 18.46 20.27 13.77
N ASP A 41 19.45 19.95 14.59
CA ASP A 41 20.77 20.56 14.58
C ASP A 41 21.78 19.54 14.02
N GLN A 42 22.39 19.86 12.87
CA GLN A 42 23.36 18.97 12.22
C GLN A 42 24.46 19.77 11.52
N GLY A 43 25.71 19.48 11.89
CA GLY A 43 26.87 20.17 11.33
C GLY A 43 26.80 21.68 11.57
N ALA A 44 26.77 22.47 10.48
CA ALA A 44 26.71 23.92 10.55
C ALA A 44 25.27 24.48 10.58
N LEU A 45 24.23 23.64 10.47
CA LEU A 45 22.86 24.11 10.27
C LEU A 45 21.94 23.76 11.44
N ALA A 46 21.10 24.72 11.80
CA ALA A 46 19.95 24.55 12.69
C ALA A 46 18.68 24.69 11.86
N VAL A 47 17.85 23.65 11.87
CA VAL A 47 16.55 23.62 11.20
C VAL A 47 15.46 23.66 12.24
N ARG A 48 14.48 24.54 12.02
CA ARG A 48 13.28 24.62 12.84
C ARG A 48 12.06 24.61 11.94
N HIS A 49 11.19 23.65 12.16
CA HIS A 49 9.86 23.60 11.57
C HIS A 49 8.85 23.86 12.67
N THR A 50 7.93 24.78 12.44
CA THR A 50 6.81 25.04 13.36
C THR A 50 5.52 24.85 12.62
N TYR A 51 4.56 24.18 13.24
CA TYR A 51 3.20 24.16 12.76
C TYR A 51 2.21 24.37 13.89
N ASP A 52 1.10 25.03 13.59
CA ASP A 52 0.07 25.42 14.55
C ASP A 52 -1.30 25.11 13.96
N TRP A 53 -1.88 24.00 14.42
CA TRP A 53 -3.20 23.58 13.98
C TRP A 53 -4.33 24.45 14.55
N GLY A 54 -4.06 25.25 15.58
CA GLY A 54 -5.00 26.26 16.08
C GLY A 54 -5.37 27.32 15.03
N LYS A 55 -4.62 27.38 13.92
CA LYS A 55 -4.88 28.23 12.76
C LYS A 55 -5.62 27.52 11.63
N TRP A 56 -6.42 26.51 11.96
CA TRP A 56 -7.19 25.71 10.99
C TRP A 56 -7.96 26.54 9.95
N ASP A 57 -8.50 27.70 10.31
CA ASP A 57 -9.21 28.57 9.37
C ASP A 57 -8.35 29.06 8.19
N ALA A 58 -7.06 29.28 8.41
CA ALA A 58 -6.14 29.60 7.33
C ALA A 58 -5.95 28.39 6.40
N LEU A 59 -5.91 27.18 6.96
CA LEU A 59 -5.79 25.94 6.18
C LEU A 59 -7.06 25.65 5.35
N ASN A 60 -8.24 25.86 5.93
CA ASN A 60 -9.53 25.79 5.21
C ASN A 60 -9.60 26.73 4.00
N THR A 61 -8.87 27.85 4.05
CA THR A 61 -8.78 28.79 2.92
C THR A 61 -7.88 28.21 1.83
N LEU A 62 -6.72 27.66 2.19
CA LEU A 62 -5.79 27.00 1.27
C LEU A 62 -6.38 25.75 0.61
N ASP A 63 -7.22 25.00 1.33
CA ASP A 63 -7.92 23.81 0.82
C ASP A 63 -8.83 24.13 -0.38
N LYS A 64 -9.19 25.40 -0.57
CA LYS A 64 -9.99 25.91 -1.69
C LYS A 64 -9.16 26.44 -2.85
N GLU A 65 -7.84 26.47 -2.73
CA GLU A 65 -6.98 26.87 -3.84
C GLU A 65 -6.93 25.78 -4.93
N PRO A 66 -6.95 26.15 -6.22
CA PRO A 66 -6.90 25.17 -7.31
C PRO A 66 -5.68 24.24 -7.24
N ASP A 67 -4.52 24.80 -6.85
CA ASP A 67 -3.31 24.04 -6.54
C ASP A 67 -3.00 24.18 -5.04
N HIS A 68 -3.78 23.49 -4.22
CA HIS A 68 -3.58 23.46 -2.76
C HIS A 68 -2.13 23.06 -2.40
N ALA A 69 -1.51 22.13 -3.13
CA ALA A 69 -0.12 21.74 -2.90
C ALA A 69 0.86 22.90 -3.10
N ALA A 70 0.67 23.73 -4.12
CA ALA A 70 1.44 24.97 -4.29
C ALA A 70 1.17 25.97 -3.18
N ALA A 71 -0.09 26.16 -2.83
CA ALA A 71 -0.51 27.16 -1.86
C ALA A 71 0.18 26.97 -0.50
N MET A 72 0.49 25.73 -0.10
CA MET A 72 1.23 25.42 1.14
C MET A 72 2.63 26.04 1.21
N PHE A 73 3.24 26.40 0.09
CA PHE A 73 4.57 27.03 0.04
C PHE A 73 4.51 28.53 -0.23
N THR A 74 3.33 29.12 -0.15
CA THR A 74 3.12 30.56 -0.32
C THR A 74 2.88 31.23 1.02
N GLU A 75 3.06 32.55 1.07
CA GLU A 75 2.78 33.33 2.28
C GLU A 75 1.31 33.29 2.71
N ALA A 76 0.38 32.77 1.89
CA ALA A 76 -0.98 32.48 2.34
C ALA A 76 -1.02 31.39 3.43
N ASN A 77 -0.03 30.49 3.47
CA ASN A 77 0.10 29.49 4.53
C ASN A 77 0.66 30.11 5.81
N LYS A 78 -0.24 30.31 6.78
CA LYS A 78 0.07 30.81 8.12
C LYS A 78 0.14 29.72 9.19
N CYS A 79 -0.08 28.47 8.79
CA CYS A 79 -0.16 27.32 9.70
C CYS A 79 1.20 26.70 9.96
N ALA A 80 2.06 26.63 8.95
CA ALA A 80 3.35 25.96 9.08
C ALA A 80 4.46 26.69 8.31
N ARG A 81 5.67 26.68 8.89
CA ARG A 81 6.85 27.39 8.38
C ARG A 81 8.12 26.65 8.75
N ILE A 82 9.09 26.65 7.85
CA ILE A 82 10.41 26.05 8.06
C ILE A 82 11.49 27.12 7.92
N THR A 83 12.42 27.13 8.86
CA THR A 83 13.58 28.01 8.89
C THR A 83 14.86 27.19 8.96
N VAL A 84 15.88 27.60 8.22
CA VAL A 84 17.24 27.05 8.29
C VAL A 84 18.19 28.20 8.59
N THR A 85 18.98 28.05 9.64
CA THR A 85 19.94 29.04 10.11
C THR A 85 21.33 28.43 10.14
N ASP A 86 22.31 29.16 9.62
CA ASP A 86 23.72 28.84 9.83
C ASP A 86 24.09 29.11 11.30
N THR A 87 24.52 28.09 12.00
CA THR A 87 24.77 28.13 13.45
C THR A 87 25.94 29.04 13.83
N ALA A 88 26.97 29.14 12.97
CA ALA A 88 28.15 29.95 13.25
C ALA A 88 27.88 31.45 13.13
N SER A 89 27.24 31.86 12.02
CA SER A 89 26.95 33.26 11.71
C SER A 89 25.57 33.73 12.18
N GLN A 90 24.70 32.81 12.59
CA GLN A 90 23.27 33.05 12.85
C GLN A 90 22.51 33.58 11.63
N THR A 91 23.05 33.37 10.42
CA THR A 91 22.44 33.84 9.17
C THR A 91 21.28 32.93 8.77
N LEU A 92 20.15 33.53 8.42
CA LEU A 92 18.98 32.80 7.89
C LEU A 92 19.22 32.41 6.42
N LEU A 93 19.29 31.11 6.15
CA LEU A 93 19.52 30.53 4.81
C LEU A 93 18.23 30.18 4.09
N LEU A 94 17.19 29.81 4.83
CA LEU A 94 15.86 29.50 4.32
C LEU A 94 14.82 29.97 5.34
N ASP A 95 13.76 30.61 4.84
CA ASP A 95 12.58 30.94 5.62
C ASP A 95 11.37 30.90 4.71
N THR A 96 10.58 29.82 4.79
CA THR A 96 9.49 29.59 3.84
C THR A 96 8.29 28.92 4.49
N PRO A 97 7.06 29.35 4.14
CA PRO A 97 5.87 28.57 4.41
C PRO A 97 5.99 27.16 3.85
N CYS A 98 5.43 26.18 4.54
CA CYS A 98 5.53 24.77 4.13
C CYS A 98 4.39 23.95 4.73
N PRO A 99 4.13 22.72 4.24
CA PRO A 99 3.20 21.81 4.90
C PRO A 99 3.67 21.38 6.29
N ALA A 100 2.78 20.75 7.06
CA ALA A 100 3.12 20.19 8.36
C ALA A 100 3.94 18.90 8.19
N PHE A 101 5.21 18.92 8.60
CA PHE A 101 6.09 17.76 8.65
C PHE A 101 6.10 17.13 10.04
N THR A 102 6.44 15.86 10.08
CA THR A 102 6.56 15.04 11.30
C THR A 102 7.99 14.51 11.50
N ARG A 103 8.83 14.64 10.47
CA ARG A 103 10.27 14.37 10.51
C ARG A 103 11.01 15.35 9.60
N LEU A 104 12.23 15.67 10.00
CA LEU A 104 13.19 16.45 9.23
C LEU A 104 14.46 15.64 9.07
N TRP A 105 15.17 15.84 7.96
CA TRP A 105 16.49 15.25 7.74
C TRP A 105 17.36 16.17 6.89
N LEU A 106 18.63 16.27 7.24
CA LEU A 106 19.64 17.00 6.49
C LEU A 106 20.62 16.02 5.87
N SER A 107 20.99 16.25 4.61
CA SER A 107 22.06 15.48 3.98
C SER A 107 23.39 15.68 4.72
N PRO A 108 24.30 14.69 4.70
CA PRO A 108 25.57 14.79 5.44
C PRO A 108 26.44 15.98 5.02
N ASP A 109 26.31 16.44 3.77
CA ASP A 109 26.99 17.62 3.22
C ASP A 109 26.24 18.94 3.48
N ASN A 110 25.13 18.90 4.24
CA ASN A 110 24.24 20.02 4.55
C ASN A 110 23.66 20.75 3.32
N ARG A 111 23.69 20.11 2.14
CA ARG A 111 23.19 20.68 0.89
C ARG A 111 21.67 20.52 0.72
N PHE A 112 21.08 19.47 1.28
CA PHE A 112 19.68 19.15 1.08
C PHE A 112 18.94 19.01 2.40
N LEU A 113 17.75 19.59 2.46
CA LEU A 113 16.79 19.41 3.54
C LEU A 113 15.60 18.61 3.04
N VAL A 114 15.22 17.58 3.78
CA VAL A 114 14.06 16.73 3.49
C VAL A 114 13.04 16.88 4.62
N GLY A 115 11.83 17.29 4.26
CA GLY A 115 10.66 17.27 5.14
C GLY A 115 9.78 16.06 4.82
N LEU A 116 9.48 15.25 5.82
CA LEU A 116 8.57 14.09 5.70
C LEU A 116 7.36 14.30 6.60
N SER A 117 6.17 13.95 6.10
CA SER A 117 4.94 13.97 6.85
C SER A 117 4.19 12.66 6.71
N HIS A 118 3.68 12.14 7.82
CA HIS A 118 2.66 11.09 7.80
C HIS A 118 1.24 11.66 7.90
N ILE A 119 1.07 12.99 7.97
CA ILE A 119 -0.23 13.63 8.12
C ILE A 119 -0.89 13.76 6.75
N MET A 120 -2.14 13.30 6.64
CA MET A 120 -2.93 13.33 5.41
C MET A 120 -4.02 14.41 5.43
N ILE A 121 -4.60 14.71 6.62
CA ILE A 121 -5.68 15.68 6.75
C ILE A 121 -5.16 17.08 6.45
N SER A 122 -5.81 17.75 5.48
CA SER A 122 -5.46 19.09 5.00
C SER A 122 -3.97 19.32 4.76
N ASN A 123 -3.22 18.24 4.52
CA ASN A 123 -1.84 18.27 4.09
C ASN A 123 -1.75 17.66 2.69
N PRO A 124 -1.63 18.47 1.64
CA PRO A 124 -1.53 17.99 0.26
C PRO A 124 -0.12 17.53 -0.11
N VAL A 125 0.87 17.64 0.79
CA VAL A 125 2.28 17.33 0.50
C VAL A 125 2.95 16.60 1.66
N GLN A 126 3.32 15.35 1.39
CA GLN A 126 3.94 14.46 2.38
C GLN A 126 5.46 14.46 2.31
N LEU A 127 6.01 14.81 1.15
CA LEU A 127 7.45 14.92 0.92
C LEU A 127 7.77 16.28 0.33
N ALA A 128 8.77 16.95 0.89
CA ALA A 128 9.38 18.13 0.29
C ALA A 128 10.91 18.06 0.41
N VAL A 129 11.61 18.50 -0.64
CA VAL A 129 13.07 18.56 -0.67
C VAL A 129 13.49 19.95 -1.09
N TRP A 130 14.37 20.55 -0.29
CA TRP A 130 15.02 21.82 -0.60
C TRP A 130 16.49 21.60 -0.85
N GLU A 131 17.02 22.34 -1.82
CA GLU A 131 18.44 22.62 -1.93
C GLU A 131 18.74 23.86 -1.08
N ILE A 132 19.69 23.75 -0.16
CA ILE A 132 20.12 24.82 0.75
C ILE A 132 21.34 25.50 0.13
N ALA A 133 21.28 26.82 0.01
CA ALA A 133 22.41 27.60 -0.47
C ALA A 133 23.53 27.64 0.59
N ALA A 134 24.78 27.51 0.15
CA ALA A 134 25.94 27.64 1.03
C ALA A 134 26.08 29.04 1.65
N SER A 135 25.59 30.08 0.96
CA SER A 135 25.55 31.44 1.49
C SER A 135 24.50 32.29 0.75
N PRO A 136 23.67 33.07 1.46
CA PRO A 136 22.67 33.93 0.85
C PRO A 136 23.28 35.14 0.12
N ALA A 137 24.57 35.43 0.34
CA ALA A 137 25.27 36.59 -0.24
C ALA A 137 25.89 36.31 -1.62
N ALA A 138 25.93 35.05 -2.08
CA ALA A 138 26.74 34.66 -3.24
C ALA A 138 26.13 35.06 -4.60
N SER A 139 24.79 35.08 -4.74
CA SER A 139 24.05 35.52 -5.94
C SER A 139 22.53 35.30 -5.72
N PRO A 140 21.63 36.08 -6.33
CA PRO A 140 20.20 35.75 -6.37
C PRO A 140 19.89 34.33 -6.90
N GLU A 141 20.75 33.80 -7.77
CA GLU A 141 20.65 32.45 -8.32
C GLU A 141 21.05 31.36 -7.32
N ASN A 142 21.82 31.72 -6.29
CA ASN A 142 22.30 30.81 -5.26
C ASN A 142 21.48 30.98 -3.97
N ARG A 143 20.16 30.92 -4.09
CA ARG A 143 19.23 30.94 -2.95
C ARG A 143 18.71 29.54 -2.68
N SER A 144 18.47 29.25 -1.40
CA SER A 144 17.79 28.02 -1.00
C SER A 144 16.44 27.92 -1.72
N ARG A 145 16.12 26.76 -2.28
CA ARG A 145 14.94 26.57 -3.14
C ARG A 145 14.31 25.21 -2.95
N LEU A 146 12.99 25.15 -3.08
CA LEU A 146 12.25 23.90 -3.14
C LEU A 146 12.54 23.23 -4.49
N ILE A 147 13.16 22.06 -4.48
CA ILE A 147 13.49 21.29 -5.69
C ILE A 147 12.51 20.15 -5.95
N TRP A 148 11.82 19.69 -4.90
CA TRP A 148 10.82 18.63 -5.03
C TRP A 148 9.70 18.76 -4.02
N ARG A 149 8.48 18.37 -4.43
CA ARG A 149 7.36 18.11 -3.53
C ARG A 149 6.48 17.00 -4.09
N GLU A 150 5.92 16.18 -3.21
CA GLU A 150 5.05 15.06 -3.60
C GLU A 150 3.89 14.89 -2.62
N CYS A 151 2.69 14.62 -3.17
CA CYS A 151 1.56 14.09 -2.43
C CYS A 151 1.69 12.57 -2.40
N ILE A 152 1.91 11.99 -1.22
CA ILE A 152 2.08 10.54 -1.10
C ILE A 152 0.77 9.92 -0.62
N GLN A 153 0.29 8.93 -1.38
CA GLN A 153 -0.90 8.15 -1.07
C GLN A 153 -0.60 6.66 -1.16
N PRO A 154 -1.37 5.80 -0.47
CA PRO A 154 -1.20 4.34 -0.57
C PRO A 154 -1.56 3.75 -1.93
N TYR A 155 -2.36 4.48 -2.69
CA TYR A 155 -2.81 4.09 -4.00
C TYR A 155 -2.53 5.21 -5.00
N ALA A 156 -2.41 4.82 -6.25
CA ALA A 156 -2.27 5.73 -7.37
C ALA A 156 -3.05 5.21 -8.56
N HIS A 157 -3.42 6.10 -9.47
CA HIS A 157 -3.96 5.69 -10.76
C HIS A 157 -2.80 5.64 -11.76
N ALA A 158 -2.47 4.43 -12.22
CA ALA A 158 -1.40 4.21 -13.20
C ALA A 158 -2.04 3.88 -14.55
N LEU A 159 -1.99 4.84 -15.46
CA LEU A 159 -2.67 4.79 -16.76
C LEU A 159 -1.67 4.51 -17.88
N PRO A 160 -1.97 3.64 -18.85
CA PRO A 160 -1.26 3.62 -20.12
C PRO A 160 -1.53 4.90 -20.92
N ALA A 161 -0.68 5.20 -21.90
CA ALA A 161 -0.78 6.41 -22.71
C ALA A 161 -2.15 6.60 -23.39
N GLU A 162 -2.77 5.52 -23.86
CA GLU A 162 -4.11 5.51 -24.47
C GLU A 162 -5.23 5.92 -23.49
N ALA A 163 -5.17 5.44 -22.25
CA ALA A 163 -6.12 5.80 -21.20
C ALA A 163 -5.91 7.24 -20.76
N LEU A 164 -4.66 7.70 -20.71
CA LEU A 164 -4.35 9.10 -20.42
C LEU A 164 -4.91 10.05 -21.48
N ALA A 165 -4.75 9.70 -22.76
CA ALA A 165 -5.33 10.46 -23.87
C ALA A 165 -6.86 10.50 -23.77
N SER A 166 -7.49 9.36 -23.47
CA SER A 166 -8.93 9.27 -23.26
C SER A 166 -9.41 10.11 -22.07
N LEU A 167 -8.64 10.17 -20.98
CA LEU A 167 -8.95 11.01 -19.82
C LEU A 167 -8.95 12.49 -20.21
N ARG A 168 -7.91 12.93 -20.92
CA ARG A 168 -7.76 14.30 -21.40
C ARG A 168 -8.91 14.74 -22.30
N GLU A 169 -9.35 13.85 -23.20
CA GLU A 169 -10.44 14.11 -24.14
C GLU A 169 -11.80 14.15 -23.43
N LYS A 170 -12.09 13.16 -22.58
CA LYS A 170 -13.40 13.03 -21.92
C LYS A 170 -13.61 14.04 -20.79
N PHE A 171 -12.53 14.46 -20.12
CA PHE A 171 -12.60 15.28 -18.92
C PHE A 171 -11.60 16.45 -18.98
N PRO A 172 -11.79 17.42 -19.91
CA PRO A 172 -10.81 18.49 -20.16
C PRO A 172 -10.60 19.43 -18.96
N GLU A 173 -11.64 19.70 -18.17
CA GLU A 173 -11.50 20.52 -16.95
C GLU A 173 -10.76 19.77 -15.85
N THR A 174 -11.10 18.50 -15.64
CA THR A 174 -10.35 17.61 -14.76
C THR A 174 -8.88 17.56 -15.15
N TRP A 175 -8.61 17.38 -16.44
CA TRP A 175 -7.25 17.35 -17.00
C TRP A 175 -6.47 18.63 -16.67
N ARG A 176 -7.09 19.81 -16.84
CA ARG A 176 -6.46 21.10 -16.53
C ARG A 176 -5.99 21.19 -15.07
N ILE A 177 -6.73 20.59 -14.14
CA ILE A 177 -6.42 20.59 -12.71
C ILE A 177 -5.29 19.59 -12.39
N ILE A 178 -5.36 18.37 -12.94
CA ILE A 178 -4.45 17.29 -12.55
C ILE A 178 -3.17 17.22 -13.40
N ALA A 179 -3.14 17.81 -14.59
CA ALA A 179 -1.99 17.75 -15.49
C ALA A 179 -0.67 18.22 -14.84
N PRO A 180 -0.66 19.28 -14.02
CA PRO A 180 0.51 19.67 -13.23
C PRO A 180 0.90 18.67 -12.14
N GLY A 181 0.16 17.60 -11.90
CA GLY A 181 0.53 16.52 -10.99
C GLY A 181 1.02 15.24 -11.68
N ILE A 182 0.85 15.12 -13.00
CA ILE A 182 1.12 13.89 -13.72
C ILE A 182 2.62 13.56 -13.71
N ARG A 183 2.97 12.28 -13.52
CA ARG A 183 4.35 11.78 -13.56
C ARG A 183 4.45 10.52 -14.44
N PRO A 184 5.45 10.41 -15.32
CA PRO A 184 5.68 9.14 -16.02
C PRO A 184 6.24 8.09 -15.06
N TRP A 185 5.94 6.82 -15.33
CA TRP A 185 6.39 5.67 -14.57
C TRP A 185 6.59 4.47 -15.51
N GLY A 186 7.80 4.34 -16.07
CA GLY A 186 8.03 3.42 -17.18
C GLY A 186 7.08 3.69 -18.34
N ASP A 187 6.34 2.66 -18.78
CA ASP A 187 5.34 2.77 -19.86
C ASP A 187 3.98 3.32 -19.38
N LEU A 188 3.84 3.59 -18.07
CA LEU A 188 2.63 4.11 -17.45
C LEU A 188 2.79 5.56 -17.05
N VAL A 189 1.67 6.16 -16.68
CA VAL A 189 1.59 7.53 -16.18
C VAL A 189 0.80 7.52 -14.90
N VAL A 190 1.38 8.09 -13.84
CA VAL A 190 0.85 8.11 -12.50
C VAL A 190 0.15 9.45 -12.26
N LEU A 191 -1.09 9.37 -11.79
CA LEU A 191 -1.92 10.54 -11.53
C LEU A 191 -2.09 10.73 -10.01
N PRO A 192 -1.80 11.92 -9.46
CA PRO A 192 -2.05 12.25 -8.07
C PRO A 192 -3.51 12.68 -7.92
N VAL A 193 -4.42 11.71 -7.91
CA VAL A 193 -5.85 12.00 -7.81
C VAL A 193 -6.26 12.02 -6.34
N LYS A 194 -6.12 13.17 -5.68
CA LYS A 194 -6.89 13.46 -4.46
C LYS A 194 -8.24 14.01 -4.91
N ARG A 195 -9.31 13.77 -4.14
CA ARG A 195 -10.57 14.49 -4.37
C ARG A 195 -10.31 15.97 -4.03
N TYR A 196 -10.11 16.82 -5.03
CA TYR A 196 -9.99 18.25 -4.76
C TYR A 196 -11.39 18.80 -4.50
N TYR A 197 -11.55 19.64 -3.48
CA TYR A 197 -12.83 20.23 -3.11
C TYR A 197 -13.48 21.05 -4.24
N ASN A 198 -12.68 21.44 -5.23
CA ASN A 198 -13.10 22.25 -6.37
C ASN A 198 -13.53 21.44 -7.61
N PHE A 199 -13.55 20.10 -7.54
CA PHE A 199 -14.09 19.31 -8.65
C PHE A 199 -15.60 19.50 -8.79
N PRO A 200 -16.12 19.71 -10.01
CA PRO A 200 -17.55 19.64 -10.25
C PRO A 200 -18.08 18.29 -9.80
N LYS A 201 -18.94 18.27 -8.77
CA LYS A 201 -19.46 17.03 -8.17
C LYS A 201 -20.08 16.09 -9.20
N ALA A 202 -20.76 16.65 -10.21
CA ALA A 202 -21.41 15.88 -11.28
C ALA A 202 -20.43 15.18 -12.24
N GLU A 203 -19.22 15.73 -12.43
CA GLU A 203 -18.16 15.13 -13.25
C GLU A 203 -17.34 14.12 -12.45
N TRP A 204 -17.14 14.38 -11.15
CA TRP A 204 -16.29 13.56 -10.29
C TRP A 204 -16.67 12.08 -10.27
N ASP A 205 -17.96 11.74 -10.22
CA ASP A 205 -18.40 10.35 -10.21
C ASP A 205 -18.04 9.62 -11.52
N GLN A 206 -18.06 10.34 -12.64
CA GLN A 206 -17.69 9.81 -13.96
C GLN A 206 -16.17 9.67 -14.10
N VAL A 207 -15.41 10.68 -13.65
CA VAL A 207 -13.94 10.61 -13.58
C VAL A 207 -13.51 9.44 -12.70
N TRP A 208 -14.14 9.29 -11.53
CA TRP A 208 -13.81 8.20 -10.62
C TRP A 208 -14.17 6.84 -11.20
N ALA A 209 -15.32 6.71 -11.88
CA ALA A 209 -15.67 5.49 -12.60
C ALA A 209 -14.66 5.16 -13.71
N PHE A 210 -14.19 6.18 -14.44
CA PHE A 210 -13.14 6.03 -15.45
C PHE A 210 -11.79 5.61 -14.85
N LEU A 211 -11.41 6.18 -13.71
CA LEU A 211 -10.13 5.94 -13.05
C LEU A 211 -10.07 4.63 -12.25
N ARG A 212 -11.22 4.09 -11.86
CA ARG A 212 -11.33 2.89 -11.00
C ARG A 212 -10.56 1.67 -11.52
N PRO A 213 -10.61 1.30 -12.82
CA PRO A 213 -9.84 0.16 -13.33
C PRO A 213 -8.31 0.35 -13.23
N TRP A 214 -7.86 1.59 -13.12
CA TRP A 214 -6.44 1.96 -13.06
C TRP A 214 -5.94 2.18 -11.64
N HIS A 215 -6.80 2.00 -10.63
CA HIS A 215 -6.48 2.17 -9.22
C HIS A 215 -5.59 1.02 -8.73
N ASN A 216 -4.32 1.32 -8.46
CA ASN A 216 -3.29 0.36 -8.09
C ASN A 216 -2.59 0.79 -6.79
N ARG A 217 -1.81 -0.12 -6.21
CA ARG A 217 -0.85 0.24 -5.15
C ARG A 217 0.12 1.30 -5.64
N HIS A 218 0.56 2.16 -4.73
CA HIS A 218 1.53 3.19 -5.07
C HIS A 218 2.79 2.58 -5.69
N PRO A 219 3.29 3.13 -6.81
CA PRO A 219 4.40 2.51 -7.54
C PRO A 219 5.74 2.51 -6.78
N TYR A 220 5.96 3.46 -5.87
CA TYR A 220 7.16 3.47 -5.02
C TYR A 220 7.22 2.26 -4.08
N SER A 221 6.09 1.82 -3.52
CA SER A 221 6.05 0.65 -2.63
C SER A 221 4.63 0.13 -2.43
N PRO A 222 4.44 -1.21 -2.41
CA PRO A 222 3.17 -1.82 -2.06
C PRO A 222 2.82 -1.73 -0.57
N ASN A 223 3.79 -1.37 0.29
CA ASN A 223 3.62 -1.27 1.74
C ASN A 223 2.98 0.05 2.18
N PHE A 224 2.80 0.99 1.26
CA PHE A 224 2.13 2.24 1.59
C PHE A 224 0.68 1.96 2.01
N SER A 225 0.29 2.52 3.15
CA SER A 225 -1.05 2.38 3.71
C SER A 225 -1.52 3.71 4.31
N SER A 226 -2.81 3.80 4.63
CA SER A 226 -3.37 4.94 5.35
C SER A 226 -4.40 4.47 6.37
N THR A 227 -4.63 5.28 7.40
CA THR A 227 -5.74 5.09 8.33
C THR A 227 -6.95 5.92 7.92
N VAL A 228 -8.09 5.55 8.49
CA VAL A 228 -9.29 6.41 8.51
C VAL A 228 -9.07 7.68 9.34
N THR A 229 -8.11 7.66 10.27
CA THR A 229 -7.71 8.79 11.14
C THR A 229 -6.70 9.72 10.48
N ASN A 230 -6.68 9.78 9.14
CA ASN A 230 -5.89 10.72 8.35
C ASN A 230 -4.36 10.63 8.49
N PHE A 231 -3.84 9.43 8.71
CA PHE A 231 -2.41 9.16 8.59
C PHE A 231 -2.10 8.39 7.31
N VAL A 232 -0.93 8.64 6.74
CA VAL A 232 -0.35 7.85 5.64
C VAL A 232 1.00 7.29 6.09
N TYR A 233 1.11 5.97 6.09
CA TYR A 233 2.33 5.24 6.41
C TYR A 233 3.03 4.86 5.11
N TRP A 234 3.97 5.70 4.70
CA TRP A 234 4.73 5.54 3.46
C TRP A 234 6.25 5.51 3.67
N TYR A 235 6.69 5.74 4.91
CA TYR A 235 8.07 5.55 5.34
C TYR A 235 8.10 4.87 6.71
N SER A 236 9.22 4.24 7.05
CA SER A 236 9.47 3.67 8.38
C SER A 236 9.50 4.78 9.43
N GLN A 237 8.51 4.78 10.33
CA GLN A 237 8.33 5.86 11.32
C GLN A 237 9.44 5.91 12.37
N ASP A 238 10.07 4.77 12.61
CA ASP A 238 11.16 4.59 13.58
C ASP A 238 12.48 5.07 12.99
N ASP A 239 12.82 4.60 11.78
CA ASP A 239 14.01 5.03 11.04
C ASP A 239 13.72 5.10 9.54
N PRO A 240 13.38 6.30 9.01
CA PRO A 240 13.17 6.47 7.57
C PRO A 240 14.45 6.22 6.76
N ALA A 241 15.61 6.24 7.41
CA ALA A 241 16.96 6.17 6.84
C ALA A 241 17.11 6.87 5.48
N PRO A 242 16.81 8.20 5.39
CA PRO A 242 16.91 8.94 4.15
C PRO A 242 18.36 8.94 3.65
N ARG A 243 18.54 8.80 2.34
CA ARG A 243 19.84 8.95 1.68
C ARG A 243 19.65 9.72 0.39
N ILE A 244 20.56 10.65 0.11
CA ILE A 244 20.62 11.35 -1.16
C ILE A 244 21.93 10.99 -1.85
N GLU A 245 21.83 10.57 -3.11
CA GLU A 245 22.97 10.32 -3.99
C GLU A 245 22.86 11.22 -5.22
N THR A 246 23.96 11.87 -5.61
CA THR A 246 24.00 12.65 -6.85
C THR A 246 24.32 11.71 -8.00
N LEU A 247 23.33 11.43 -8.85
CA LEU A 247 23.50 10.54 -10.00
C LEU A 247 24.14 11.27 -11.19
N SER A 248 23.84 12.56 -11.34
CA SER A 248 24.44 13.46 -12.33
C SER A 248 24.36 14.91 -11.84
N PRO A 249 24.99 15.89 -12.53
CA PRO A 249 24.90 17.30 -12.16
C PRO A 249 23.45 17.83 -12.05
N ASP A 250 22.53 17.22 -12.80
CA ASP A 250 21.13 17.64 -12.90
C ASP A 250 20.15 16.66 -12.26
N LEU A 251 20.63 15.61 -11.57
CA LEU A 251 19.79 14.54 -11.04
C LEU A 251 20.33 13.99 -9.71
N ILE A 252 19.47 13.97 -8.70
CA ILE A 252 19.71 13.26 -7.44
C ILE A 252 18.70 12.11 -7.28
N GLU A 253 19.08 11.11 -6.49
CA GLU A 253 18.22 10.06 -6.00
C GLU A 253 18.02 10.23 -4.50
N LEU A 254 16.77 10.40 -4.06
CA LEU A 254 16.37 10.26 -2.67
C LEU A 254 15.89 8.83 -2.44
N SER A 255 16.46 8.12 -1.46
CA SER A 255 15.99 6.80 -1.04
C SER A 255 15.61 6.79 0.44
N LEU A 256 14.56 6.04 0.76
CA LEU A 256 13.94 5.95 2.09
C LEU A 256 13.53 4.50 2.35
N LEU A 257 13.42 4.11 3.62
CA LEU A 257 12.75 2.87 4.01
C LEU A 257 11.24 3.10 4.08
N ASP A 258 10.45 2.24 3.45
CA ASP A 258 8.99 2.23 3.60
C ASP A 258 8.55 1.67 4.97
N SER A 259 7.25 1.62 5.22
CA SER A 259 6.65 1.06 6.45
C SER A 259 6.93 -0.43 6.67
N GLY A 260 7.33 -1.17 5.62
CA GLY A 260 7.78 -2.56 5.68
C GLY A 260 9.30 -2.69 5.73
N ASN A 261 10.04 -1.59 5.96
CA ASN A 261 11.50 -1.51 5.95
C ASN A 261 12.14 -1.91 4.60
N VAL A 262 11.41 -1.77 3.49
CA VAL A 262 11.95 -1.96 2.14
C VAL A 262 12.39 -0.60 1.59
N ARG A 263 13.60 -0.54 1.03
CA ARG A 263 14.13 0.70 0.46
C ARG A 263 13.50 0.98 -0.90
N PHE A 264 12.91 2.15 -1.05
CA PHE A 264 12.44 2.69 -2.33
C PHE A 264 13.22 3.96 -2.70
N ARG A 265 13.08 4.40 -3.96
CA ARG A 265 13.86 5.48 -4.57
C ARG A 265 12.97 6.46 -5.31
N ILE A 266 13.35 7.73 -5.26
CA ILE A 266 12.72 8.85 -5.95
C ILE A 266 13.83 9.62 -6.68
N HIS A 267 13.68 9.75 -8.00
CA HIS A 267 14.59 10.54 -8.83
C HIS A 267 14.11 11.98 -8.90
N ILE A 268 14.98 12.92 -8.49
CA ILE A 268 14.67 14.34 -8.34
C ILE A 268 15.66 15.11 -9.22
N PRO A 269 15.23 15.77 -10.30
CA PRO A 269 16.12 16.62 -11.06
C PRO A 269 16.40 17.93 -10.34
N LEU A 270 17.63 18.42 -10.51
CA LEU A 270 18.13 19.67 -9.94
C LEU A 270 17.98 20.87 -10.88
N THR A 271 17.65 20.65 -12.15
CA THR A 271 17.55 21.74 -13.13
C THR A 271 16.43 22.72 -12.73
N ALA A 272 16.71 24.02 -12.88
CA ALA A 272 15.79 25.11 -12.56
C ALA A 272 14.62 25.15 -13.54
N SER A 273 13.70 24.21 -13.47
CA SER A 273 12.46 24.33 -14.24
C SER A 273 11.50 25.23 -13.47
N GLY A 274 11.43 26.50 -13.88
CA GLY A 274 10.29 27.37 -13.61
C GLY A 274 8.96 26.87 -14.21
N ALA A 275 8.86 25.61 -14.63
CA ALA A 275 7.68 24.98 -15.20
C ALA A 275 7.52 23.53 -14.70
N THR A 276 6.30 23.23 -14.28
CA THR A 276 5.66 21.92 -14.12
C THR A 276 6.47 20.69 -14.52
N ASN A 277 6.85 19.93 -13.49
CA ASN A 277 7.06 18.48 -13.43
C ASN A 277 8.20 17.86 -14.24
N PRO A 278 9.04 17.08 -13.56
CA PRO A 278 10.08 16.29 -14.20
C PRO A 278 9.61 14.92 -14.71
N PRO A 279 10.46 14.24 -15.52
CA PRO A 279 10.30 12.83 -15.80
C PRO A 279 10.35 12.06 -14.47
N GLY A 280 9.29 11.30 -14.18
CA GLY A 280 9.26 10.32 -13.11
C GLY A 280 10.24 9.17 -13.36
N PRO A 281 10.36 8.24 -12.40
CA PRO A 281 11.52 7.38 -12.29
C PRO A 281 11.72 6.51 -13.54
N THR A 282 12.97 6.43 -13.97
CA THR A 282 13.42 5.50 -14.98
C THR A 282 13.43 4.08 -14.40
N ALA A 283 13.15 3.10 -15.26
CA ALA A 283 12.81 1.71 -14.91
C ALA A 283 13.96 0.86 -14.31
N GLU A 284 14.91 1.45 -13.57
CA GLU A 284 16.08 0.77 -13.02
C GLU A 284 16.02 0.51 -11.50
N THR A 285 14.82 0.44 -10.93
CA THR A 285 14.61 -0.24 -9.64
C THR A 285 14.28 -1.71 -9.90
N PRO A 286 15.09 -2.67 -9.38
CA PRO A 286 14.91 -4.08 -9.70
C PRO A 286 13.74 -4.65 -8.91
N PHE A 287 12.55 -4.62 -9.51
CA PHE A 287 11.69 -5.79 -9.46
C PHE A 287 11.95 -6.60 -10.74
N PRO A 288 12.14 -7.92 -10.68
CA PRO A 288 12.65 -8.70 -11.80
C PRO A 288 11.63 -8.74 -12.93
N ARG A 289 11.79 -7.86 -13.92
CA ARG A 289 11.23 -8.02 -15.26
C ARG A 289 12.32 -8.56 -16.16
N GLN A 290 12.59 -9.86 -16.06
CA GLN A 290 13.37 -10.55 -17.08
C GLN A 290 12.46 -10.72 -18.32
N ARG A 291 12.55 -9.80 -19.29
CA ARG A 291 12.01 -10.03 -20.64
C ARG A 291 12.89 -11.09 -21.30
N LEU A 292 12.39 -12.32 -21.42
CA LEU A 292 12.90 -13.27 -22.41
C LEU A 292 12.66 -12.65 -23.79
N ARG A 293 13.67 -12.69 -24.66
CA ARG A 293 13.54 -12.23 -26.06
C ARG A 293 12.59 -13.19 -26.77
N GLN A 294 11.77 -12.64 -27.67
CA GLN A 294 10.78 -13.39 -28.46
C GLN A 294 11.41 -14.49 -29.34
N GLU A 295 12.73 -14.42 -29.53
CA GLU A 295 13.58 -15.29 -30.33
C GLU A 295 13.89 -16.64 -29.63
N ASP A 296 13.64 -16.75 -28.32
CA ASP A 296 14.00 -17.92 -27.49
C ASP A 296 12.82 -18.87 -27.19
N LEU A 297 11.66 -18.72 -27.85
CA LEU A 297 10.48 -19.59 -27.65
C LEU A 297 10.17 -20.42 -28.91
N PRO A 298 9.88 -21.73 -28.78
CA PRO A 298 9.45 -22.54 -29.92
C PRO A 298 8.07 -22.08 -30.40
N GLU A 299 7.92 -22.00 -31.72
CA GLU A 299 6.71 -21.54 -32.41
C GLU A 299 5.53 -22.48 -32.10
N VAL A 300 4.49 -21.96 -31.44
CA VAL A 300 3.23 -22.69 -31.17
C VAL A 300 2.06 -21.81 -31.58
N GLN A 301 1.23 -22.33 -32.48
CA GLN A 301 0.03 -21.66 -32.99
C GLN A 301 -1.00 -21.40 -31.87
N LEU A 302 -1.57 -20.19 -31.87
CA LEU A 302 -2.65 -19.77 -30.99
C LEU A 302 -4.00 -20.29 -31.48
N PRO A 303 -4.84 -20.90 -30.62
CA PRO A 303 -6.28 -20.94 -30.84
C PRO A 303 -6.91 -19.64 -30.30
N THR A 304 -7.76 -19.05 -31.13
CA THR A 304 -8.62 -17.90 -30.86
C THR A 304 -9.57 -18.16 -29.69
N GLY A 305 -9.57 -17.29 -28.67
CA GLY A 305 -10.57 -17.30 -27.59
C GLY A 305 -10.26 -16.29 -26.48
N HIS A 306 -11.27 -15.52 -26.10
CA HIS A 306 -11.22 -14.37 -25.20
C HIS A 306 -10.78 -14.66 -23.75
N GLY A 307 -9.99 -13.74 -23.16
CA GLY A 307 -10.13 -13.30 -21.77
C GLY A 307 -9.17 -13.85 -20.69
N PHE A 308 -8.54 -12.88 -19.98
CA PHE A 308 -7.92 -12.92 -18.64
C PHE A 308 -6.46 -13.36 -18.48
N PHE A 309 -5.61 -12.37 -18.12
CA PHE A 309 -4.25 -12.55 -17.65
C PHE A 309 -4.23 -12.73 -16.12
N VAL A 310 -4.14 -13.98 -15.67
CA VAL A 310 -3.51 -14.32 -14.38
C VAL A 310 -2.04 -14.54 -14.66
N SER A 311 -1.14 -13.92 -13.88
CA SER A 311 0.30 -14.06 -14.11
C SER A 311 0.68 -15.54 -14.11
N ARG A 312 1.11 -16.05 -15.26
CA ARG A 312 1.50 -17.44 -15.49
C ARG A 312 2.90 -17.66 -14.87
N VAL A 313 2.99 -17.66 -13.55
CA VAL A 313 4.21 -18.03 -12.83
C VAL A 313 4.34 -19.56 -12.91
N ARG A 314 5.32 -20.02 -13.69
CA ARG A 314 5.81 -21.40 -13.86
C ARG A 314 4.94 -22.52 -13.22
N THR A 315 3.87 -22.90 -13.91
CA THR A 315 3.02 -24.06 -13.60
C THR A 315 3.63 -25.41 -14.01
N LEU A 316 4.86 -25.42 -14.57
CA LEU A 316 5.48 -26.63 -15.12
C LEU A 316 5.97 -27.63 -14.06
N ALA A 317 6.26 -27.20 -12.83
CA ALA A 317 6.73 -28.10 -11.77
C ALA A 317 5.61 -28.72 -10.91
N LEU A 318 4.35 -28.29 -11.11
CA LEU A 318 3.23 -28.58 -10.19
C LEU A 318 1.97 -29.12 -10.86
N ASN A 319 2.02 -29.38 -12.18
CA ASN A 319 1.02 -30.20 -12.88
C ASN A 319 1.13 -31.68 -12.50
N SER A 320 1.25 -32.00 -11.21
CA SER A 320 1.02 -33.35 -10.71
C SER A 320 -0.48 -33.47 -10.42
N PRO A 321 -1.29 -34.09 -11.31
CA PRO A 321 -2.69 -34.35 -11.03
C PRO A 321 -2.90 -35.19 -9.75
N ARG A 322 -1.85 -35.81 -9.20
CA ARG A 322 -1.88 -36.47 -7.89
C ARG A 322 -1.95 -35.46 -6.76
N LEU A 323 -1.07 -34.45 -6.73
CA LEU A 323 -1.04 -33.41 -5.69
C LEU A 323 -2.40 -32.69 -5.59
N LEU A 324 -2.97 -32.32 -6.74
CA LEU A 324 -4.29 -31.69 -6.83
C LEU A 324 -5.44 -32.60 -6.37
N ARG A 325 -5.37 -33.91 -6.65
CA ARG A 325 -6.34 -34.90 -6.12
C ARG A 325 -6.22 -35.10 -4.60
N HIS A 326 -5.04 -34.95 -4.02
CA HIS A 326 -4.86 -35.06 -2.56
C HIS A 326 -5.50 -33.89 -1.81
N PHE A 327 -5.39 -32.66 -2.34
CA PHE A 327 -6.02 -31.49 -1.73
C PHE A 327 -7.55 -31.49 -1.81
N ALA A 328 -8.13 -32.15 -2.82
CA ALA A 328 -9.58 -32.25 -3.02
C ALA A 328 -10.32 -33.09 -1.97
N ARG A 329 -9.62 -33.78 -1.06
CA ARG A 329 -10.20 -34.73 -0.09
C ARG A 329 -10.12 -34.28 1.37
N LEU A 330 -9.60 -33.08 1.64
CA LEU A 330 -9.58 -32.54 3.00
C LEU A 330 -11.00 -32.10 3.41
N PRO A 331 -11.54 -32.52 4.57
CA PRO A 331 -12.90 -32.21 4.93
C PRO A 331 -13.09 -30.71 5.20
N ALA A 332 -14.26 -30.22 4.77
CA ALA A 332 -14.60 -28.81 4.79
C ALA A 332 -14.94 -28.24 6.17
N THR A 333 -15.26 -29.07 7.18
CA THR A 333 -15.85 -28.60 8.44
C THR A 333 -15.55 -29.47 9.66
N GLY A 334 -15.47 -28.83 10.83
CA GLY A 334 -15.49 -29.47 12.17
C GLY A 334 -14.17 -30.08 12.66
N ALA A 335 -13.23 -30.37 11.77
CA ALA A 335 -11.94 -30.93 12.11
C ALA A 335 -11.03 -29.89 12.80
N SER A 336 -10.44 -30.25 13.94
CA SER A 336 -9.37 -29.45 14.54
C SER A 336 -8.16 -29.40 13.61
N ALA A 337 -7.25 -28.43 13.79
CA ALA A 337 -6.00 -28.40 13.01
C ALA A 337 -5.20 -29.71 13.14
N SER A 338 -5.31 -30.41 14.29
CA SER A 338 -4.71 -31.73 14.51
C SER A 338 -5.41 -32.82 13.70
N ASP A 339 -6.73 -32.77 13.57
CA ASP A 339 -7.48 -33.77 12.79
C ASP A 339 -7.19 -33.62 11.30
N VAL A 340 -7.14 -32.37 10.80
CA VAL A 340 -6.75 -32.08 9.41
C VAL A 340 -5.31 -32.55 9.15
N ARG A 341 -4.38 -32.30 10.09
CA ARG A 341 -3.00 -32.80 10.02
C ARG A 341 -2.95 -34.33 9.98
N THR A 342 -3.73 -34.99 10.84
CA THR A 342 -3.78 -36.46 10.94
C THR A 342 -4.37 -37.07 9.68
N GLN A 343 -5.47 -36.54 9.16
CA GLN A 343 -6.10 -37.01 7.93
C GLN A 343 -5.26 -36.72 6.69
N LEU A 344 -4.58 -35.58 6.62
CA LEU A 344 -3.64 -35.31 5.55
C LEU A 344 -2.49 -36.34 5.61
N ALA A 345 -1.93 -36.60 6.79
CA ALA A 345 -0.90 -37.61 6.98
C ALA A 345 -1.38 -39.03 6.63
N ASP A 346 -2.60 -39.42 7.03
CA ASP A 346 -3.17 -40.73 6.74
C ASP A 346 -3.55 -40.91 5.26
N THR A 347 -4.06 -39.85 4.62
CA THR A 347 -4.31 -39.81 3.17
C THR A 347 -3.01 -39.97 2.39
N LEU A 348 -1.94 -39.30 2.84
CA LEU A 348 -0.61 -39.43 2.25
C LEU A 348 -0.07 -40.86 2.43
N ARG A 349 -0.11 -41.41 3.65
CA ARG A 349 0.34 -42.79 3.96
C ARG A 349 -0.41 -43.86 3.17
N THR A 350 -1.74 -43.76 3.07
CA THR A 350 -2.56 -44.74 2.32
C THR A 350 -2.28 -44.72 0.83
N THR A 351 -1.96 -43.56 0.25
CA THR A 351 -1.58 -43.46 -1.17
C THR A 351 -0.15 -43.91 -1.46
N GLN A 352 0.72 -43.94 -0.45
CA GLN A 352 2.09 -44.48 -0.55
C GLN A 352 2.13 -46.02 -0.56
N ALA A 353 1.11 -46.67 0.01
CA ALA A 353 1.05 -48.12 0.24
C ALA A 353 0.60 -48.98 -0.95
N SER A 354 0.55 -48.46 -2.20
CA SER A 354 0.28 -49.31 -3.37
C SER A 354 1.48 -50.22 -3.68
N PRO A 355 1.37 -51.57 -3.62
CA PRO A 355 2.56 -52.44 -3.53
C PRO A 355 3.19 -52.90 -4.86
N ASP A 356 2.54 -52.73 -6.01
CA ASP A 356 2.81 -53.64 -7.15
C ASP A 356 3.54 -53.06 -8.37
N SER A 357 4.34 -51.98 -8.25
CA SER A 357 5.21 -51.60 -9.38
C SER A 357 6.65 -51.28 -8.98
N SER A 358 7.59 -51.99 -9.61
CA SER A 358 9.04 -51.81 -9.43
C SER A 358 9.55 -50.44 -9.89
N ASP A 359 8.77 -49.71 -10.69
CA ASP A 359 9.06 -48.34 -11.10
C ASP A 359 8.58 -47.28 -10.09
N ALA A 360 7.84 -47.67 -9.04
CA ALA A 360 7.31 -46.75 -8.04
C ALA A 360 8.40 -46.17 -7.12
N ALA A 361 9.53 -46.86 -6.93
CA ALA A 361 10.56 -46.43 -5.98
C ALA A 361 11.25 -45.11 -6.41
N ALA A 362 11.52 -44.91 -7.70
CA ALA A 362 12.14 -43.67 -8.19
C ALA A 362 11.15 -42.51 -8.35
N ALA A 363 9.85 -42.80 -8.51
CA ALA A 363 8.79 -41.79 -8.57
C ALA A 363 8.27 -41.35 -7.19
N ARG A 364 8.44 -42.18 -6.15
CA ARG A 364 8.11 -41.87 -4.75
C ARG A 364 8.91 -40.66 -4.23
N ASP A 365 10.20 -40.60 -4.55
CA ASP A 365 11.13 -39.61 -3.98
C ASP A 365 10.87 -38.16 -4.41
N ARG A 366 10.15 -37.92 -5.51
CA ARG A 366 9.95 -36.57 -6.06
C ARG A 366 8.62 -35.91 -5.71
N ASN A 367 7.66 -36.61 -5.12
CA ASN A 367 6.31 -36.06 -4.92
C ASN A 367 5.79 -36.12 -3.47
N ASP A 368 6.58 -36.63 -2.53
CA ASP A 368 6.14 -36.80 -1.16
C ASP A 368 6.21 -35.51 -0.33
N ILE A 369 5.16 -35.25 0.43
CA ILE A 369 5.18 -34.30 1.54
C ILE A 369 5.91 -35.00 2.68
N THR A 370 7.09 -34.50 3.04
CA THR A 370 8.01 -35.19 3.96
C THR A 370 7.77 -34.82 5.42
N ASP A 371 7.12 -33.69 5.68
CA ASP A 371 6.90 -33.19 7.05
C ASP A 371 5.70 -32.22 7.11
N ILE A 372 5.04 -32.15 8.27
CA ILE A 372 4.02 -31.14 8.57
C ILE A 372 4.43 -30.41 9.84
N PHE A 373 4.60 -29.09 9.77
CA PHE A 373 5.12 -28.28 10.87
C PHE A 373 4.21 -27.09 11.20
N GLU A 374 4.41 -26.48 12.36
CA GLU A 374 3.78 -25.20 12.69
C GLU A 374 4.58 -24.06 12.08
N LEU A 375 3.89 -23.13 11.41
CA LEU A 375 4.51 -21.94 10.86
C LEU A 375 5.05 -21.07 12.00
N THR A 376 6.21 -20.46 11.78
CA THR A 376 6.66 -19.36 12.65
C THR A 376 5.67 -18.19 12.59
N PRO A 377 5.58 -17.34 13.62
CA PRO A 377 4.69 -16.17 13.59
C PRO A 377 4.88 -15.30 12.35
N LEU A 378 6.13 -15.09 11.92
CA LEU A 378 6.46 -14.32 10.72
C LEU A 378 5.96 -14.99 9.42
N GLU A 379 6.13 -16.32 9.28
CA GLU A 379 5.62 -17.07 8.13
C GLU A 379 4.08 -17.01 8.08
N ALA A 380 3.42 -17.08 9.24
CA ALA A 380 1.96 -17.00 9.36
C ALA A 380 1.42 -15.60 9.00
N ASP A 381 2.07 -14.53 9.48
CA ASP A 381 1.69 -13.15 9.18
C ASP A 381 1.90 -12.81 7.69
N GLY A 382 3.02 -13.26 7.11
CA GLY A 382 3.28 -13.13 5.68
C GLY A 382 2.24 -13.86 4.82
N ALA A 383 1.90 -15.09 5.20
CA ALA A 383 0.86 -15.89 4.55
C ALA A 383 -0.52 -15.19 4.62
N ARG A 384 -0.89 -14.65 5.79
CA ARG A 384 -2.16 -13.94 6.00
C ARG A 384 -2.24 -12.68 5.15
N THR A 385 -1.18 -11.88 5.14
CA THR A 385 -1.11 -10.62 4.39
C THR A 385 -1.28 -10.85 2.90
N LEU A 386 -0.61 -11.86 2.35
CA LEU A 386 -0.75 -12.21 0.94
C LEU A 386 -2.13 -12.75 0.60
N ALA A 387 -2.75 -13.55 1.48
CA ALA A 387 -4.11 -14.01 1.28
C ALA A 387 -5.09 -12.83 1.17
N ILE A 388 -5.01 -11.87 2.10
CA ILE A 388 -5.86 -10.66 2.08
C ILE A 388 -5.67 -9.88 0.78
N ASN A 389 -4.42 -9.69 0.35
CA ASN A 389 -4.12 -9.02 -0.91
C ASN A 389 -4.66 -9.78 -2.13
N ALA A 390 -4.52 -11.10 -2.15
CA ALA A 390 -5.05 -11.94 -3.23
C ALA A 390 -6.57 -11.83 -3.31
N PHE A 391 -7.28 -11.90 -2.19
CA PHE A 391 -8.73 -11.79 -2.20
C PHE A 391 -9.24 -10.40 -2.56
N SER A 392 -8.45 -9.36 -2.29
CA SER A 392 -8.81 -7.98 -2.66
C SER A 392 -8.86 -7.76 -4.17
N VAL A 393 -8.28 -8.67 -4.97
CA VAL A 393 -8.26 -8.58 -6.44
C VAL A 393 -9.08 -9.66 -7.14
N LEU A 394 -9.71 -10.58 -6.41
CA LEU A 394 -10.54 -11.64 -7.01
C LEU A 394 -11.98 -11.14 -7.26
N PRO A 395 -12.49 -11.22 -8.51
CA PRO A 395 -13.88 -10.94 -8.80
C PRO A 395 -14.80 -11.90 -8.04
N GLY A 396 -15.92 -11.39 -7.50
CA GLY A 396 -16.97 -12.22 -6.88
C GLY A 396 -16.82 -12.44 -5.37
N LEU A 397 -15.61 -12.30 -4.80
CA LEU A 397 -15.41 -12.42 -3.36
C LEU A 397 -15.47 -11.04 -2.69
N LYS A 398 -16.57 -10.72 -2.02
CA LYS A 398 -16.69 -9.44 -1.29
C LYS A 398 -15.84 -9.49 -0.02
N PHE A 399 -15.18 -8.38 0.32
CA PHE A 399 -14.39 -8.26 1.57
C PHE A 399 -15.19 -8.65 2.83
N GLU A 400 -16.50 -8.38 2.85
CA GLU A 400 -17.39 -8.78 3.94
C GLU A 400 -17.57 -10.31 4.07
N GLN A 401 -17.43 -11.07 2.99
CA GLN A 401 -17.47 -12.53 3.03
C GLN A 401 -16.18 -13.10 3.65
N LEU A 402 -15.03 -12.47 3.41
CA LEU A 402 -13.75 -12.88 4.02
C LEU A 402 -13.77 -12.78 5.54
N LYS A 403 -14.46 -11.78 6.10
CA LYS A 403 -14.60 -11.63 7.55
C LYS A 403 -15.34 -12.80 8.21
N LYS A 404 -16.12 -13.55 7.43
CA LYS A 404 -16.85 -14.74 7.88
C LYS A 404 -16.03 -16.03 7.74
N LEU A 405 -14.81 -15.94 7.23
CA LEU A 405 -13.91 -17.08 7.07
C LEU A 405 -12.84 -17.06 8.17
N ARG A 406 -12.69 -18.17 8.86
CA ARG A 406 -11.51 -18.46 9.68
C ARG A 406 -10.45 -19.11 8.80
N CYS A 407 -9.25 -18.56 8.82
CA CYS A 407 -8.11 -19.17 8.14
C CYS A 407 -7.40 -20.15 9.10
N GLN A 408 -7.35 -21.43 8.71
CA GLN A 408 -6.46 -22.42 9.30
C GLN A 408 -5.18 -22.48 8.47
N MET A 409 -4.02 -22.42 9.11
CA MET A 409 -2.72 -22.46 8.42
C MET A 409 -1.93 -23.70 8.84
N ILE A 410 -1.40 -24.43 7.86
CA ILE A 410 -0.65 -25.67 8.07
C ILE A 410 0.67 -25.57 7.31
N GLY A 411 1.80 -25.74 8.00
CA GLY A 411 3.11 -25.81 7.36
C GLY A 411 3.35 -27.19 6.74
N LEU A 412 3.81 -27.24 5.50
CA LEU A 412 4.09 -28.47 4.75
C LEU A 412 5.53 -28.43 4.24
N ARG A 413 6.25 -29.56 4.31
CA ARG A 413 7.53 -29.71 3.62
C ARG A 413 7.35 -30.56 2.37
N TRP A 414 7.69 -30.01 1.21
CA TRP A 414 7.57 -30.68 -0.08
C TRP A 414 8.78 -30.36 -0.97
N GLN A 415 9.49 -31.39 -1.45
CA GLN A 415 10.73 -31.22 -2.24
C GLN A 415 11.72 -30.24 -1.58
N ASP A 416 12.01 -30.45 -0.30
CA ASP A 416 12.86 -29.58 0.55
C ASP A 416 12.40 -28.13 0.73
N ARG A 417 11.19 -27.79 0.28
CA ARG A 417 10.59 -26.46 0.47
C ARG A 417 9.62 -26.47 1.62
N ARG A 418 9.67 -25.42 2.43
CA ARG A 418 8.65 -25.08 3.44
C ARG A 418 7.54 -24.33 2.73
N LEU A 419 6.32 -24.83 2.80
CA LEU A 419 5.12 -24.24 2.23
C LEU A 419 4.10 -24.01 3.36
N ALA A 420 3.20 -23.06 3.16
CA ALA A 420 2.03 -22.87 4.02
C ALA A 420 0.77 -23.17 3.21
N LEU A 421 -0.04 -24.11 3.70
CA LEU A 421 -1.40 -24.32 3.22
C LEU A 421 -2.35 -23.48 4.08
N LEU A 422 -3.09 -22.59 3.45
CA LEU A 422 -4.13 -21.80 4.07
C LEU A 422 -5.49 -22.36 3.65
N ASN A 423 -6.26 -22.80 4.63
CA ASN A 423 -7.60 -23.34 4.46
C ASN A 423 -8.61 -22.37 5.06
N PHE A 424 -9.48 -21.79 4.23
CA PHE A 424 -10.46 -20.80 4.68
C PHE A 424 -11.80 -21.50 4.93
N ILE A 425 -12.12 -21.66 6.21
CA ILE A 425 -13.35 -22.34 6.64
C ILE A 425 -14.37 -21.31 7.13
N PRO A 426 -15.67 -21.48 6.85
CA PRO A 426 -16.71 -20.64 7.42
C PRO A 426 -16.67 -20.67 8.96
N ALA A 427 -16.70 -19.51 9.60
CA ALA A 427 -16.80 -19.37 11.05
C ALA A 427 -18.20 -18.85 11.42
N PRO A 428 -18.93 -19.50 12.34
CA PRO A 428 -20.23 -19.00 12.80
C PRO A 428 -20.07 -17.62 13.44
N GLY A 429 -20.76 -16.62 12.90
CA GLY A 429 -20.89 -15.29 13.47
C GLY A 429 -22.23 -15.09 14.17
N PRO A 430 -22.30 -14.22 15.19
CA PRO A 430 -23.57 -13.82 15.79
C PRO A 430 -24.45 -13.12 14.75
N GLY A 431 -25.67 -13.66 14.53
CA GLY A 431 -26.65 -13.10 13.59
C GLY A 431 -26.65 -13.70 12.19
N ASP A 432 -25.86 -14.75 11.91
CA ASP A 432 -25.94 -15.42 10.63
C ASP A 432 -27.25 -16.23 10.49
N PRO A 433 -27.91 -16.21 9.31
CA PRO A 433 -29.19 -16.89 9.11
C PRO A 433 -29.03 -18.43 9.22
N PRO A 434 -30.03 -19.14 9.77
CA PRO A 434 -30.01 -20.60 9.82
C PRO A 434 -29.77 -21.20 8.43
N GLY A 435 -28.74 -22.05 8.29
CA GLY A 435 -28.44 -22.75 7.04
C GLY A 435 -27.43 -22.09 6.10
N TRP A 436 -26.90 -20.90 6.42
CA TRP A 436 -25.84 -20.25 5.60
C TRP A 436 -24.58 -21.12 5.45
N GLN A 437 -24.26 -21.91 6.47
CA GLN A 437 -23.15 -22.85 6.44
C GLN A 437 -23.40 -23.96 5.42
N THR A 438 -24.64 -24.43 5.32
CA THR A 438 -25.05 -25.48 4.36
C THR A 438 -24.87 -25.05 2.91
N GLN A 439 -25.12 -23.78 2.57
CA GLN A 439 -24.91 -23.25 1.21
C GLN A 439 -23.43 -23.23 0.80
N LEU A 440 -22.51 -23.03 1.75
CA LEU A 440 -21.07 -23.13 1.51
C LEU A 440 -20.53 -24.57 1.66
N GLN A 441 -21.38 -25.53 2.04
CA GLN A 441 -21.01 -26.92 2.32
C GLN A 441 -21.42 -27.90 1.21
N THR A 442 -22.39 -27.55 0.37
CA THR A 442 -22.97 -28.48 -0.61
C THR A 442 -22.26 -28.53 -1.96
N GLU A 443 -21.39 -27.57 -2.28
CA GLU A 443 -20.74 -27.48 -3.59
C GLU A 443 -19.22 -27.27 -3.46
N ASP A 444 -18.49 -28.40 -3.39
CA ASP A 444 -17.02 -28.51 -3.51
C ASP A 444 -16.18 -27.71 -2.48
N PRO A 445 -14.87 -28.00 -2.30
CA PRO A 445 -14.18 -27.77 -1.02
C PRO A 445 -13.93 -26.29 -0.68
N PRO A 446 -13.63 -25.99 0.61
CA PRO A 446 -13.30 -24.65 1.08
C PRO A 446 -12.18 -24.02 0.25
N LEU A 447 -12.24 -22.68 0.15
CA LEU A 447 -11.21 -21.85 -0.46
C LEU A 447 -9.84 -22.21 0.14
N GLN A 448 -8.90 -22.63 -0.71
CA GLN A 448 -7.57 -23.08 -0.32
C GLN A 448 -6.49 -22.33 -1.07
N MET A 449 -5.43 -21.96 -0.35
CA MET A 449 -4.27 -21.28 -0.93
C MET A 449 -2.98 -21.95 -0.48
N LEU A 450 -2.08 -22.22 -1.42
CA LEU A 450 -0.74 -22.72 -1.14
C LEU A 450 0.26 -21.57 -1.31
N TYR A 451 1.02 -21.30 -0.26
CA TYR A 451 1.97 -20.18 -0.16
C TYR A 451 3.40 -20.70 0.04
N ASP A 452 4.38 -20.07 -0.62
CA ASP A 452 5.80 -20.27 -0.34
C ASP A 452 6.35 -19.05 0.43
N PRO A 453 6.66 -19.21 1.74
CA PRO A 453 7.28 -18.17 2.55
C PRO A 453 8.63 -17.69 2.02
N ALA A 454 9.47 -18.58 1.50
CA ALA A 454 10.82 -18.23 1.05
C ALA A 454 10.81 -17.37 -0.21
N ARG A 455 9.79 -17.56 -1.07
CA ARG A 455 9.63 -16.79 -2.31
C ARG A 455 8.59 -15.67 -2.22
N HIS A 456 7.92 -15.57 -1.09
CA HIS A 456 6.80 -14.66 -0.87
C HIS A 456 5.75 -14.72 -2.00
N ALA A 457 5.41 -15.94 -2.45
CA ALA A 457 4.59 -16.16 -3.64
C ALA A 457 3.44 -17.14 -3.39
N ILE A 458 2.28 -16.86 -4.01
CA ILE A 458 1.15 -17.78 -4.05
C ILE A 458 1.40 -18.78 -5.17
N ILE A 459 1.41 -20.07 -4.80
CA ILE A 459 1.68 -21.18 -5.71
C ILE A 459 0.38 -21.69 -6.34
N HIS A 460 -0.69 -21.74 -5.55
CA HIS A 460 -1.97 -22.26 -6.00
C HIS A 460 -3.11 -21.61 -5.22
N LEU A 461 -4.21 -21.37 -5.92
CA LEU A 461 -5.47 -20.92 -5.35
C LEU A 461 -6.57 -21.80 -5.94
N ARG A 462 -7.32 -22.49 -5.08
CA ARG A 462 -8.54 -23.20 -5.47
C ARG A 462 -9.73 -22.46 -4.89
N MET A 463 -10.67 -22.11 -5.76
CA MET A 463 -11.98 -21.57 -5.39
C MET A 463 -13.06 -22.60 -5.76
N PRO A 464 -14.16 -22.69 -5.01
CA PRO A 464 -15.36 -23.36 -5.52
C PRO A 464 -15.84 -22.63 -6.79
N ASP A 465 -16.47 -23.37 -7.70
CA ASP A 465 -17.15 -22.77 -8.84
C ASP A 465 -18.32 -21.95 -8.30
N ILE A 466 -18.15 -20.63 -8.23
CA ILE A 466 -19.22 -19.73 -7.83
C ILE A 466 -20.02 -19.44 -9.11
N GLU A 467 -21.07 -20.21 -9.36
CA GLU A 467 -22.10 -19.80 -10.33
C GLU A 467 -22.71 -18.46 -9.85
N ASN A 468 -22.71 -17.46 -10.72
CA ASN A 468 -23.19 -16.10 -10.43
C ASN A 468 -24.70 -16.03 -10.18
#